data_AF-A0A0L0EWZ0-F1
#
_entry.id   AF-A0A0L0EWZ0-F1
#
_cell.length_a   1.000
_cell.length_b   1.000
_cell.length_c   1.000
_cell.angle_alpha   90.00
_cell.angle_beta   90.00
_cell.angle_gamma   90.00
#
_symmetry.space_group_name_H-M   'P 1'
#
loop_
_entity.id
_entity.type
_entity.pdbx_description
1 polymer ?
#
loop_
_entity_poly.entity_id
_entity_poly.type
_entity_poly.pdbx_seq_one_letter_code
_entity_poly.pdbx_strand_id
1 'polypeptide(L)'
;MRNLLIGLTTILAWVPSTLLMILALFALVGAVGNIFDLPIVFSLKWIVTSVFGIFGYIALTSVSWGLKLKLKTRLVFLILGLLALVFAYWSGVNFGGEIFEIGSGWFEFYLFICPAIFLIIHIVLHLFWVRKAM
;
A
#
# COMPACT_ATOMS: atom_id res chain seq x y z
N MET A 1 -24.29 -4.13 -12.98
CA MET A 1 -23.44 -4.71 -11.92
C MET A 1 -21.96 -4.38 -12.10
N ARG A 2 -21.35 -4.58 -13.28
CA ARG A 2 -19.90 -4.31 -13.50
C ARG A 2 -19.45 -2.90 -13.12
N ASN A 3 -20.21 -1.87 -13.51
CA ASN A 3 -19.87 -0.47 -13.21
C ASN A 3 -19.93 -0.15 -11.70
N LEU A 4 -20.80 -0.84 -10.96
CA LEU A 4 -20.99 -0.63 -9.53
C LEU A 4 -19.83 -1.26 -8.73
N LEU A 5 -19.35 -2.43 -9.18
CA LEU A 5 -18.14 -3.07 -8.65
C LEU A 5 -16.90 -2.20 -8.90
N ILE A 6 -16.75 -1.64 -10.11
CA ILE A 6 -15.65 -0.71 -10.42
C ILE A 6 -15.70 0.50 -9.49
N GLY A 7 -16.87 1.15 -9.36
CA GLY A 7 -17.05 2.29 -8.46
C GLY A 7 -16.70 1.98 -7.00
N LEU A 8 -17.12 0.82 -6.48
CA LEU A 8 -16.76 0.36 -5.14
C LEU A 8 -15.26 0.14 -4.98
N THR A 9 -14.60 -0.52 -5.94
CA THR A 9 -13.14 -0.73 -5.87
C THR A 9 -12.37 0.58 -5.96
N THR A 10 -12.88 1.55 -6.72
CA THR A 10 -12.26 2.87 -6.81
C THR A 10 -12.37 3.63 -5.50
N ILE A 11 -13.57 3.71 -4.93
CA ILE A 11 -13.82 4.47 -3.69
C ILE A 11 -13.18 3.81 -2.48
N LEU A 12 -13.28 2.48 -2.34
CA LEU A 12 -12.83 1.79 -1.13
C LEU A 12 -11.37 1.35 -1.18
N ALA A 13 -10.79 1.11 -2.35
CA ALA A 13 -9.41 0.64 -2.45
C ALA A 13 -8.50 1.72 -3.05
N TRP A 14 -8.85 2.21 -4.24
CA TRP A 14 -7.94 3.05 -5.02
C TRP A 14 -7.78 4.47 -4.45
N VAL A 15 -8.86 5.12 -4.02
CA VAL A 15 -8.81 6.46 -3.41
C VAL A 15 -7.94 6.49 -2.14
N PRO A 16 -8.19 5.65 -1.10
CA PRO A 16 -7.34 5.66 0.09
C PRO A 16 -5.90 5.25 -0.23
N SER A 17 -5.69 4.33 -1.18
CA SER A 17 -4.34 3.97 -1.63
C SER A 17 -3.62 5.09 -2.35
N THR A 18 -4.34 6.00 -3.02
CA THR A 18 -3.75 7.18 -3.68
C THR A 18 -3.23 8.16 -2.63
N LEU A 19 -3.98 8.37 -1.55
CA LEU A 19 -3.52 9.18 -0.42
C LEU A 19 -2.28 8.56 0.24
N LEU A 20 -2.31 7.25 0.49
CA LEU A 20 -1.15 6.53 1.02
C LEU A 20 0.07 6.60 0.09
N MET A 21 -0.13 6.55 -1.23
CA MET A 21 0.94 6.72 -2.22
C MET A 21 1.58 8.11 -2.14
N ILE A 22 0.77 9.16 -2.01
CA ILE A 22 1.27 10.53 -1.82
C ILE A 22 2.09 10.63 -0.53
N LEU A 23 1.59 10.07 0.58
CA LEU A 23 2.33 10.02 1.84
C LEU A 23 3.64 9.23 1.71
N ALA A 24 3.62 8.10 1.00
CA ALA A 24 4.81 7.30 0.73
C ALA A 24 5.87 8.08 -0.07
N LEU A 25 5.46 8.93 -1.02
CA LEU A 25 6.38 9.81 -1.75
C LEU A 25 7.03 10.85 -0.84
N PHE A 26 6.26 11.50 0.03
CA PHE A 26 6.81 12.43 1.02
C PHE A 26 7.78 11.73 1.98
N ALA A 27 7.40 10.56 2.50
CA ALA A 27 8.26 9.75 3.35
C ALA A 27 9.55 9.30 2.62
N LEU A 28 9.46 8.99 1.33
CA LEU A 28 10.63 8.61 0.52
C LEU A 28 11.59 9.78 0.36
N VAL A 29 11.08 10.95 -0.03
CA VAL A 29 11.90 12.17 -0.18
C VAL A 29 12.53 12.56 1.15
N GLY A 30 11.76 12.50 2.25
CA GLY A 30 12.27 12.79 3.60
C GLY A 30 13.36 11.80 4.04
N ALA A 31 13.16 10.51 3.82
CA ALA A 31 14.12 9.48 4.23
C ALA A 31 15.40 9.49 3.38
N VAL A 32 15.31 9.80 2.08
CA VAL A 32 16.48 9.95 1.20
C VAL A 32 17.23 11.24 1.53
N GLY A 33 16.52 12.35 1.73
CA GLY A 33 17.13 13.65 2.02
C GLY A 33 17.92 13.68 3.34
N ASN A 34 17.44 12.95 4.35
CA ASN A 34 18.06 12.91 5.68
C ASN A 34 18.85 11.61 5.93
N ILE A 35 19.33 10.92 4.88
CA ILE A 35 19.97 9.60 5.03
C ILE A 35 21.28 9.65 5.84
N PHE A 36 21.96 10.80 5.84
CA PHE A 36 23.19 11.02 6.60
C PHE A 36 22.95 11.65 7.98
N ASP A 37 21.77 12.24 8.20
CA ASP A 37 21.44 12.96 9.44
C ASP A 37 20.67 12.07 10.43
N LEU A 38 19.99 11.04 9.95
CA LEU A 38 19.26 10.06 10.76
C LEU A 38 20.00 8.71 10.81
N PRO A 39 19.71 7.86 11.82
CA PRO A 39 20.24 6.51 11.85
C PRO A 39 19.96 5.77 10.54
N ILE A 40 21.00 5.25 9.88
CA ILE A 40 20.91 4.65 8.55
C ILE A 40 19.83 3.56 8.45
N VAL A 41 19.66 2.78 9.52
CA VAL A 41 18.65 1.72 9.63
C VAL A 41 17.23 2.30 9.60
N PHE A 42 17.00 3.45 10.22
CA PHE A 42 15.71 4.13 10.18
C PHE A 42 15.38 4.60 8.76
N SER A 43 16.31 5.32 8.12
CA SER A 43 16.11 5.84 6.76
C SER A 43 15.90 4.70 5.74
N LEU A 44 16.67 3.62 5.83
CA LEU A 44 16.51 2.45 4.96
C LEU A 44 15.13 1.79 5.12
N LYS A 45 14.63 1.63 6.35
CA LYS A 45 13.28 1.06 6.59
C LYS A 45 12.21 1.90 5.91
N TRP A 46 12.27 3.23 6.01
CA TRP A 46 11.30 4.12 5.39
C TRP A 46 11.41 4.16 3.87
N ILE A 47 12.63 4.14 3.32
CA ILE A 47 12.85 4.03 1.87
C ILE A 47 12.21 2.74 1.33
N VAL A 48 12.51 1.60 1.96
CA VAL A 48 11.98 0.29 1.53
C VAL A 48 10.45 0.26 1.65
N THR A 49 9.89 0.71 2.77
CA THR A 49 8.45 0.79 2.98
C THR A 49 7.78 1.67 1.93
N SER A 50 8.33 2.84 1.63
CA SER A 50 7.77 3.73 0.62
C SER A 50 7.79 3.10 -0.78
N VAL A 51 8.91 2.48 -1.18
CA VAL A 51 9.01 1.79 -2.48
C VAL A 51 8.02 0.64 -2.57
N PHE A 52 7.88 -0.16 -1.52
CA PHE A 52 6.91 -1.25 -1.45
C PHE A 52 5.46 -0.74 -1.49
N GLY A 53 5.16 0.36 -0.82
CA GLY A 53 3.86 1.03 -0.87
C GLY A 53 3.51 1.51 -2.28
N ILE A 54 4.48 2.09 -3.01
CA ILE A 54 4.30 2.50 -4.40
C ILE A 54 4.02 1.28 -5.30
N PHE A 55 4.73 0.17 -5.12
CA PHE A 55 4.42 -1.07 -5.86
C PHE A 55 3.02 -1.60 -5.55
N GLY A 56 2.61 -1.57 -4.28
CA GLY A 56 1.25 -1.88 -3.86
C GLY A 56 0.20 -1.04 -4.58
N TYR A 57 0.43 0.28 -4.63
CA TYR A 57 -0.43 1.22 -5.36
C TYR A 57 -0.52 0.91 -6.86
N ILE A 58 0.61 0.60 -7.50
CA ILE A 58 0.65 0.24 -8.93
C ILE A 58 -0.17 -1.03 -9.18
N ALA A 59 -0.06 -2.04 -8.32
CA ALA A 59 -0.84 -3.27 -8.45
C ALA A 59 -2.34 -3.05 -8.22
N LEU A 60 -2.72 -2.27 -7.21
CA LEU A 60 -4.11 -1.91 -6.97
C LEU A 60 -4.69 -1.10 -8.13
N THR A 61 -3.95 -0.11 -8.63
CA THR A 61 -4.35 0.66 -9.82
C THR A 61 -4.53 -0.26 -11.03
N SER A 62 -3.66 -1.25 -11.21
CA SER A 62 -3.80 -2.23 -12.27
C SER A 62 -5.06 -3.09 -12.17
N VAL A 63 -5.50 -3.38 -10.94
CA VAL A 63 -6.74 -4.12 -10.70
C VAL A 63 -7.97 -3.24 -10.88
N SER A 64 -7.97 -2.02 -10.33
CA SER A 64 -9.11 -1.09 -10.39
C SER A 64 -9.34 -0.51 -11.78
N TRP A 65 -8.27 -0.24 -12.53
CA TRP A 65 -8.31 0.41 -13.85
C TRP A 65 -7.94 -0.52 -15.01
N GLY A 66 -7.64 -1.79 -14.74
CA GLY A 66 -7.34 -2.77 -15.78
C GLY A 66 -6.00 -2.58 -16.50
N LEU A 67 -5.01 -1.94 -15.87
CA LEU A 67 -3.66 -1.80 -16.47
C LEU A 67 -3.03 -3.18 -16.72
N LYS A 68 -2.34 -3.32 -17.86
CA LYS A 68 -1.66 -4.55 -18.25
C LYS A 68 -0.40 -4.76 -17.40
N LEU A 69 -0.49 -5.66 -16.42
CA LEU A 69 0.63 -6.14 -15.62
C LEU A 69 0.67 -7.67 -15.67
N LYS A 70 1.87 -8.24 -15.78
CA LYS A 70 2.05 -9.70 -15.75
C LYS A 70 1.55 -10.25 -14.41
N LEU A 71 0.86 -11.39 -14.44
CA LEU A 71 0.23 -12.00 -13.27
C LEU A 71 1.19 -12.17 -12.08
N LYS A 72 2.40 -12.71 -12.34
CA LYS A 72 3.45 -12.89 -11.32
C LYS A 72 3.95 -11.56 -10.74
N THR A 73 4.22 -10.57 -11.60
CA THR A 73 4.67 -9.24 -11.17
C THR A 73 3.61 -8.56 -10.31
N ARG A 74 2.35 -8.63 -10.72
CA ARG A 74 1.24 -8.06 -9.97
C ARG A 74 1.11 -8.72 -8.60
N LEU A 75 1.23 -10.05 -8.51
CA LEU A 75 1.19 -10.76 -7.23
C LEU A 75 2.31 -10.29 -6.28
N VAL A 76 3.55 -10.18 -6.77
CA VAL A 76 4.67 -9.67 -5.97
C VAL A 76 4.37 -8.26 -5.47
N PHE A 77 3.90 -7.37 -6.35
CA PHE A 77 3.59 -5.99 -5.98
C PHE A 77 2.46 -5.88 -4.94
N LEU A 78 1.42 -6.72 -5.04
CA LEU A 78 0.36 -6.78 -4.03
C LEU A 78 0.91 -7.19 -2.65
N ILE A 79 1.80 -8.19 -2.61
CA ILE A 79 2.43 -8.65 -1.35
C ILE A 79 3.30 -7.56 -0.74
N LEU A 80 4.15 -6.91 -1.55
CA LEU A 80 5.00 -5.80 -1.11
C LEU A 80 4.15 -4.65 -0.56
N GLY A 81 3.07 -4.29 -1.27
CA GLY A 81 2.10 -3.30 -0.82
C GLY A 81 1.49 -3.62 0.54
N LEU A 82 1.09 -4.87 0.75
CA LEU A 82 0.53 -5.31 2.03
C LEU A 82 1.55 -5.23 3.16
N LEU A 83 2.79 -5.66 2.92
CA LEU A 83 3.88 -5.57 3.90
C LEU A 83 4.18 -4.10 4.28
N ALA A 84 4.23 -3.21 3.29
CA ALA A 84 4.41 -1.78 3.52
C ALA A 84 3.28 -1.19 4.37
N LEU A 85 2.04 -1.57 4.06
CA LEU A 85 0.86 -1.10 4.78
C LEU A 85 0.87 -1.54 6.25
N VAL A 86 1.19 -2.82 6.50
CA VAL A 86 1.33 -3.36 7.87
C VAL A 86 2.45 -2.64 8.62
N PHE A 87 3.60 -2.43 7.98
CA PHE A 87 4.72 -1.71 8.61
C PHE A 87 4.36 -0.24 8.91
N ALA A 88 3.71 0.45 7.97
CA ALA A 88 3.31 1.84 8.14
C ALA A 88 2.29 1.98 9.29
N TYR A 89 1.29 1.09 9.34
CA TYR A 89 0.32 1.05 10.43
C TYR A 89 1.00 0.76 11.79
N TRP A 90 1.82 -0.29 11.85
CA TRP A 90 2.55 -0.64 13.08
C TRP A 90 3.47 0.49 13.53
N SER A 91 4.11 1.19 12.59
CA SER A 91 4.99 2.31 12.92
C SER A 91 4.20 3.51 13.45
N GLY A 92 3.06 3.86 12.87
CA GLY A 92 2.24 4.96 13.38
C GLY A 92 1.61 4.68 14.75
N VAL A 93 1.35 3.41 15.09
CA VAL A 93 0.87 3.03 16.44
C VAL A 93 1.99 3.07 17.50
N ASN A 94 3.22 2.71 17.13
CA ASN A 94 4.32 2.54 18.10
C ASN A 94 5.31 3.71 18.16
N PHE A 95 5.40 4.55 17.13
CA PHE A 95 6.26 5.74 17.13
C PHE A 95 5.41 6.98 17.42
N GLY A 96 5.38 7.38 18.69
CA GLY A 96 4.65 8.55 19.18
C GLY A 96 5.31 9.88 18.76
N GLY A 97 5.09 10.27 17.51
CA GLY A 97 5.32 11.64 17.04
C GLY A 97 3.99 12.26 16.62
N GLU A 98 3.73 13.52 16.98
CA GLU A 98 2.46 14.25 16.75
C GLU A 98 1.99 14.26 15.28
N ILE A 99 2.89 13.96 14.32
CA ILE A 99 2.59 13.89 12.87
C ILE A 99 2.04 12.51 12.45
N PHE A 100 2.24 11.47 13.28
CA PHE A 100 1.90 10.07 13.00
C PHE A 100 1.06 9.43 14.10
N GLU A 101 0.49 10.19 15.04
CA GLU A 101 -0.49 9.62 15.97
C GLU A 101 -1.70 9.13 15.17
N ILE A 102 -1.76 7.81 15.03
CA ILE A 102 -2.90 7.08 14.50
C ILE A 102 -4.01 7.15 15.58
N GLY A 103 -4.87 8.16 15.50
CA GLY A 103 -6.02 8.35 16.38
C GLY A 103 -7.23 7.54 15.90
N SER A 104 -7.92 6.83 16.79
CA SER A 104 -8.96 5.80 16.55
C SER A 104 -10.25 6.18 15.78
N GLY A 105 -10.15 6.98 14.72
CA GLY A 105 -11.26 7.50 13.93
C GLY A 105 -11.52 6.72 12.63
N TRP A 106 -12.71 6.97 12.07
CA TRP A 106 -13.17 6.39 10.80
C TRP A 106 -12.23 6.63 9.62
N PHE A 107 -11.45 7.72 9.64
CA PHE A 107 -10.51 8.06 8.58
C PHE A 107 -9.38 7.04 8.44
N GLU A 108 -8.86 6.52 9.55
CA GLU A 108 -7.75 5.55 9.53
C GLU A 108 -8.21 4.17 9.14
N PHE A 109 -9.40 3.80 9.61
CA PHE A 109 -10.08 2.60 9.14
C PHE A 109 -10.20 2.65 7.61
N TYR A 110 -10.67 3.77 7.07
CA TYR A 110 -10.78 3.96 5.63
C TYR A 110 -9.42 3.94 4.92
N LEU A 111 -8.40 4.57 5.49
CA LEU A 111 -7.09 4.73 4.89
C LEU A 111 -6.29 3.41 4.88
N PHE A 112 -6.29 2.65 5.98
CA PHE A 112 -5.48 1.43 6.11
C PHE A 112 -6.29 0.15 5.89
N ILE A 113 -7.47 0.01 6.50
CA ILE A 113 -8.20 -1.27 6.47
C ILE A 113 -8.82 -1.53 5.10
N CYS A 114 -9.39 -0.52 4.45
CA CYS A 114 -10.02 -0.74 3.15
C CYS A 114 -9.00 -1.18 2.07
N PRO A 115 -7.84 -0.53 1.88
CA PRO A 115 -6.77 -1.04 1.02
C PRO A 115 -6.26 -2.42 1.43
N ALA A 116 -6.09 -2.69 2.74
CA ALA A 116 -5.59 -3.97 3.23
C ALA A 116 -6.50 -5.13 2.80
N ILE A 117 -7.82 -5.00 3.00
CA ILE A 117 -8.80 -6.02 2.63
C ILE A 117 -8.73 -6.30 1.12
N PHE A 118 -8.67 -5.25 0.30
CA PHE A 118 -8.57 -5.42 -1.15
C PHE A 118 -7.26 -6.06 -1.58
N LEU A 119 -6.13 -5.68 -0.99
CA LEU A 119 -4.85 -6.33 -1.23
C LEU A 119 -4.93 -7.82 -0.91
N ILE A 120 -5.46 -8.20 0.25
CA ILE A 120 -5.60 -9.61 0.67
C ILE A 120 -6.48 -10.39 -0.31
N ILE A 121 -7.66 -9.88 -0.65
CA ILE A 121 -8.57 -10.52 -1.61
C ILE A 121 -7.86 -10.76 -2.94
N HIS A 122 -7.16 -9.75 -3.46
CA HIS A 122 -6.48 -9.87 -4.74
C HIS A 122 -5.24 -10.76 -4.68
N ILE A 123 -4.50 -10.81 -3.57
CA ILE A 123 -3.41 -11.77 -3.38
C ILE A 123 -3.94 -13.20 -3.47
N VAL A 124 -5.02 -13.51 -2.73
CA VAL A 124 -5.65 -14.84 -2.73
C VAL A 124 -6.10 -15.22 -4.14
N LEU A 125 -6.81 -14.33 -4.83
CA LEU A 125 -7.27 -14.56 -6.21
C LEU A 125 -6.09 -14.80 -7.17
N HIS A 126 -5.03 -14.00 -7.08
CA HIS A 126 -3.86 -14.15 -7.95
C HIS A 126 -3.08 -15.44 -7.67
N LEU A 127 -3.01 -15.89 -6.41
CA LEU A 127 -2.43 -17.20 -6.07
C LEU A 127 -3.20 -18.34 -6.73
N PHE A 128 -4.54 -18.31 -6.70
CA PHE A 128 -5.37 -19.30 -7.39
C PHE A 128 -5.15 -19.26 -8.91
N TRP A 129 -5.06 -18.07 -9.51
CA TRP A 129 -4.81 -17.94 -10.96
C TRP A 129 -3.42 -18.40 -11.37
N VAL A 130 -2.40 -18.10 -10.57
CA VAL A 130 -1.02 -18.56 -10.80
C VAL A 130 -0.95 -20.09 -10.73
N ARG A 131 -1.64 -20.71 -9.76
CA ARG A 131 -1.73 -22.18 -9.65
C ARG A 131 -2.39 -22.82 -10.88
N LYS A 132 -3.42 -22.19 -11.44
CA LYS A 132 -4.13 -22.71 -12.63
C LYS A 132 -3.33 -22.55 -13.93
N ALA A 133 -2.37 -21.62 -13.96
CA ALA A 133 -1.54 -21.32 -15.13
C ALA A 133 -0.23 -22.13 -15.17
N MET A 134 0.06 -22.92 -14.13
CA MET A 134 1.11 -23.95 -14.11
C MET A 134 0.50 -25.31 -14.42
#